data_AF-A0A3C1SXP9-F1
#
_entry.id   AF-A0A3C1SXP9-F1
#
_cell.length_a   1.000
_cell.length_b   1.000
_cell.length_c   1.000
_cell.angle_alpha   90.00
_cell.angle_beta   90.00
_cell.angle_gamma   90.00
#
_symmetry.space_group_name_H-M   'P 1'
#
loop_
_entity.id
_entity.type
_entity.pdbx_description
1 polymer ?
#
loop_
_entity_poly.entity_id
_entity_poly.type
_entity_poly.pdbx_seq_one_letter_code
_entity_poly.pdbx_strand_id
1 'polypeptide(L)'
;MRQLNLDLGKKSYPIYIGQGLLSQPELLTEHIGGKQIMIVTNTTVAPLYLAQVKSLLGDYQISSVILPDGEQYKTLDTVNLIFSALLEARFDRSCTLVALGGGVVGDMTGFAAASYQRGVSFIQIPTTLLSQVDSSVGGKTGVNHVLGKNMIGAFHQPKCVVIDVDT
;
A
#
# COMPACT_ATOMS: atom_id res chain seq x y z
N MET A 1 18.41 6.13 -9.53
CA MET A 1 17.03 6.47 -9.13
C MET A 1 16.52 7.63 -9.99
N ARG A 2 15.32 7.52 -10.56
CA ARG A 2 14.55 8.62 -11.15
C ARG A 2 13.40 8.95 -10.21
N GLN A 3 13.05 10.23 -10.09
CA GLN A 3 11.90 10.69 -9.32
C GLN A 3 10.93 11.39 -10.27
N LEU A 4 9.68 10.95 -10.28
CA LEU A 4 8.59 11.61 -10.96
C LEU A 4 7.71 12.29 -9.90
N ASN A 5 7.56 13.60 -10.00
CA ASN A 5 6.62 14.35 -9.16
C ASN A 5 5.34 14.56 -9.97
N LEU A 6 4.24 13.94 -9.55
CA LEU A 6 2.94 14.16 -10.16
C LEU A 6 2.40 15.52 -9.71
N ASP A 7 2.12 16.43 -10.66
CA ASP A 7 1.49 17.71 -10.35
C ASP A 7 -0.03 17.56 -10.19
N LEU A 8 -0.44 17.13 -8.99
CA LEU A 8 -1.84 17.02 -8.57
C LEU A 8 -2.23 18.16 -7.62
N GLY A 9 -1.49 19.28 -7.64
CA GLY A 9 -1.65 20.40 -6.73
C GLY A 9 -1.38 20.01 -5.26
N LYS A 10 -2.35 20.23 -4.37
CA LYS A 10 -2.20 19.92 -2.93
C LYS A 10 -2.10 18.43 -2.60
N LYS A 11 -2.33 17.55 -3.58
CA LYS A 11 -2.27 16.09 -3.41
C LYS A 11 -1.08 15.45 -4.15
N SER A 12 -0.08 16.25 -4.53
CA SER A 12 1.13 15.74 -5.18
C SER A 12 1.91 14.81 -4.25
N TYR A 13 2.46 13.75 -4.82
CA TYR A 13 3.32 12.77 -4.14
C TYR A 13 4.45 12.33 -5.09
N PRO A 14 5.62 11.96 -4.55
CA PRO A 14 6.71 11.45 -5.36
C PRO A 14 6.49 9.99 -5.76
N ILE A 15 6.92 9.66 -6.97
CA ILE A 15 7.11 8.30 -7.46
C ILE A 15 8.62 8.10 -7.66
N TYR A 16 9.21 7.23 -6.85
CA TYR A 16 10.61 6.84 -6.96
C TYR A 16 10.73 5.59 -7.84
N ILE A 17 11.59 5.63 -8.85
CA ILE A 17 11.76 4.54 -9.82
C ILE A 17 13.25 4.22 -9.94
N GLY A 18 13.64 2.98 -9.70
CA GLY A 18 15.05 2.60 -9.79
C GLY A 18 15.30 1.19 -9.32
N GLN A 19 16.58 0.85 -9.22
CA GLN A 19 17.06 -0.46 -8.79
C GLN A 19 17.55 -0.39 -7.34
N GLY A 20 17.31 -1.44 -6.56
CA GLY A 20 17.71 -1.53 -5.15
C GLY A 20 17.11 -0.43 -4.28
N LEU A 21 15.91 0.07 -4.59
CA LEU A 21 15.22 1.07 -3.78
C LEU A 21 14.79 0.51 -2.43
N LEU A 22 14.50 -0.79 -2.33
CA LEU A 22 14.24 -1.51 -1.08
C LEU A 22 15.52 -1.80 -0.27
N SER A 23 16.55 -0.98 -0.45
CA SER A 23 17.72 -0.86 0.44
C SER A 23 17.87 0.55 1.03
N GLN A 24 16.99 1.49 0.65
CA GLN A 24 17.02 2.91 1.01
C GLN A 24 15.82 3.23 1.93
N PRO A 25 15.96 3.07 3.26
CA PRO A 25 14.86 3.23 4.20
C PRO A 25 14.23 4.63 4.18
N GLU A 26 14.99 5.67 3.83
CA GLU A 26 14.55 7.06 3.69
C GLU A 26 13.38 7.22 2.70
N LEU A 27 13.33 6.41 1.64
CA LEU A 27 12.27 6.47 0.62
C LEU A 27 10.89 6.09 1.15
N LEU A 28 10.85 5.36 2.28
CA LEU A 28 9.62 5.05 3.00
C LEU A 28 9.47 5.96 4.22
N THR A 29 10.50 6.02 5.07
CA THR A 29 10.44 6.65 6.40
C THR A 29 10.17 8.15 6.36
N GLU A 30 10.63 8.89 5.34
CA GLU A 30 10.31 10.32 5.19
C GLU A 30 8.81 10.60 4.98
N HIS A 31 8.06 9.58 4.54
CA HIS A 31 6.63 9.67 4.22
C HIS A 31 5.72 9.10 5.32
N ILE A 32 6.32 8.64 6.43
CA ILE A 32 5.61 8.04 7.56
C ILE A 32 5.57 9.04 8.71
N GLY A 33 4.37 9.56 9.02
CA GLY A 33 4.20 10.57 10.06
C GLY A 33 4.07 10.03 11.49
N GLY A 34 3.64 8.77 11.65
CA GLY A 34 3.44 8.10 12.95
C GLY A 34 4.45 6.98 13.20
N LYS A 35 4.23 6.15 14.22
CA LYS A 35 5.10 4.99 14.52
C LYS A 35 4.52 3.64 14.12
N GLN A 36 3.26 3.60 13.74
CA GLN A 36 2.52 2.35 13.48
C GLN A 36 2.41 2.10 11.99
N ILE A 37 2.90 0.94 11.54
CA ILE A 37 2.94 0.57 10.12
C ILE A 37 2.26 -0.77 9.92
N MET A 38 1.27 -0.80 9.03
CA MET A 38 0.58 -2.02 8.62
C MET A 38 1.00 -2.36 7.20
N ILE A 39 1.82 -3.39 7.03
CA ILE A 39 2.19 -3.89 5.71
C ILE A 39 1.11 -4.87 5.24
N VAL A 40 0.43 -4.55 4.15
CA VAL A 40 -0.55 -5.43 3.52
C VAL A 40 0.09 -6.04 2.28
N THR A 41 0.07 -7.35 2.19
CA THR A 41 0.63 -8.11 1.06
C THR A 41 -0.20 -9.37 0.82
N ASN A 42 0.20 -10.21 -0.13
CA ASN A 42 -0.47 -11.48 -0.40
C ASN A 42 0.46 -12.68 -0.14
N THR A 43 -0.09 -13.89 -0.20
CA THR A 43 0.64 -15.15 0.00
C THR A 43 1.81 -15.37 -0.95
N THR A 44 1.80 -14.73 -2.13
CA THR A 44 2.83 -14.88 -3.18
C THR A 44 3.99 -13.91 -2.98
N VAL A 45 3.69 -12.66 -2.65
CA VAL A 45 4.65 -11.55 -2.52
C VAL A 45 5.30 -11.55 -1.13
N ALA A 46 4.59 -12.00 -0.10
CA ALA A 46 5.08 -12.07 1.28
C ALA A 46 6.44 -12.80 1.43
N PRO A 47 6.59 -14.05 0.95
CA PRO A 47 7.86 -14.79 1.12
C PRO A 47 9.04 -14.16 0.36
N LEU A 48 8.78 -13.30 -0.63
CA LEU A 48 9.81 -12.67 -1.45
C LEU A 48 10.33 -11.37 -0.83
N TYR A 49 9.42 -10.47 -0.43
CA TYR A 49 9.81 -9.08 -0.14
C TYR A 49 9.38 -8.58 1.25
N LEU A 50 8.51 -9.29 1.96
CA LEU A 50 8.00 -8.79 3.26
C LEU A 50 9.11 -8.63 4.29
N ALA A 51 10.03 -9.60 4.38
CA ALA A 51 11.16 -9.55 5.31
C ALA A 51 12.08 -8.37 5.00
N GLN A 52 12.38 -8.15 3.72
CA GLN A 52 13.19 -7.01 3.26
C GLN A 52 12.54 -5.68 3.64
N VAL A 53 11.24 -5.49 3.32
CA VAL A 53 10.53 -4.24 3.65
C VAL A 53 10.45 -4.01 5.17
N LYS A 54 10.20 -5.06 5.97
CA LYS A 54 10.22 -4.95 7.44
C LYS A 54 11.59 -4.48 7.95
N SER A 55 12.69 -4.97 7.38
CA SER A 55 14.05 -4.61 7.80
C SER A 55 14.39 -3.13 7.57
N LEU A 56 13.76 -2.49 6.58
CA LEU A 56 13.95 -1.06 6.29
C LEU A 56 13.32 -0.15 7.34
N LEU A 57 12.35 -0.66 8.08
CA LEU A 57 11.49 0.13 8.96
C LEU A 57 11.92 0.07 10.43
N GLY A 58 13.12 -0.41 10.75
CA GLY A 58 13.77 -0.27 12.06
C GLY A 58 12.85 -0.40 13.29
N ASP A 59 12.82 0.66 14.12
CA ASP A 59 12.12 0.71 15.43
C ASP A 59 10.62 1.03 15.35
N TYR A 60 10.02 1.01 14.16
CA TYR A 60 8.57 1.24 14.03
C TYR A 60 7.78 0.06 14.61
N GLN A 61 6.55 0.32 15.08
CA GLN A 61 5.61 -0.74 15.42
C GLN A 61 5.02 -1.31 14.12
N ILE A 62 5.65 -2.38 13.63
CA ILE A 62 5.27 -2.99 12.35
C ILE A 62 4.37 -4.20 12.58
N SER A 63 3.21 -4.22 11.94
CA SER A 63 2.34 -5.39 11.79
C SER A 63 2.17 -5.70 10.32
N SER A 64 1.75 -6.93 10.00
CA SER A 64 1.54 -7.33 8.61
C SER A 64 0.31 -8.21 8.46
N VAL A 65 -0.46 -7.97 7.40
CA VAL A 65 -1.56 -8.81 6.94
C VAL A 65 -1.17 -9.46 5.63
N ILE A 66 -1.29 -10.78 5.58
CA ILE A 66 -1.06 -11.59 4.37
C ILE A 66 -2.43 -12.05 3.86
N LEU A 67 -2.83 -11.51 2.73
CA LEU A 67 -4.09 -11.81 2.05
C LEU A 67 -3.91 -13.00 1.09
N PRO A 68 -4.99 -13.74 0.77
CA PRO A 68 -4.93 -14.71 -0.32
C PRO A 68 -4.68 -14.00 -1.66
N ASP A 69 -3.90 -14.63 -2.54
CA ASP A 69 -3.55 -14.06 -3.84
C ASP A 69 -4.62 -14.31 -4.92
N GLY A 70 -4.98 -13.26 -5.66
CA GLY A 70 -5.90 -13.31 -6.80
C GLY A 70 -7.01 -12.26 -6.78
N GLU A 71 -7.46 -11.85 -7.98
CA GLU A 71 -8.52 -10.84 -8.19
C GLU A 71 -9.86 -11.22 -7.53
N GLN A 72 -10.15 -12.51 -7.41
CA GLN A 72 -11.36 -13.02 -6.75
C GLN A 72 -11.43 -12.67 -5.26
N TYR A 73 -10.29 -12.40 -4.63
CA TYR A 73 -10.20 -11.95 -3.24
C TYR A 73 -10.24 -10.43 -3.11
N LYS A 74 -10.40 -9.69 -4.22
CA LYS A 74 -10.56 -8.24 -4.20
C LYS A 74 -11.98 -7.86 -3.77
N THR A 75 -12.35 -8.16 -2.52
CA THR A 75 -13.71 -8.03 -1.97
C THR A 75 -13.73 -7.25 -0.66
N LEU A 76 -14.92 -6.80 -0.24
CA LEU A 76 -15.11 -6.16 1.06
C LEU A 76 -14.72 -7.07 2.24
N ASP A 77 -14.99 -8.38 2.13
CA ASP A 77 -14.64 -9.35 3.16
C ASP A 77 -13.13 -9.45 3.37
N THR A 78 -12.36 -9.43 2.28
CA THR A 78 -10.90 -9.45 2.35
C THR A 78 -10.34 -8.13 2.88
N VAL A 79 -10.95 -6.99 2.53
CA VAL A 79 -10.59 -5.69 3.14
C VAL A 79 -10.90 -5.68 4.65
N ASN A 80 -11.96 -6.35 5.10
CA ASN A 80 -12.28 -6.47 6.52
C ASN A 80 -11.18 -7.16 7.32
N LEU A 81 -10.41 -8.08 6.71
CA LEU A 81 -9.23 -8.68 7.35
C LEU A 81 -8.16 -7.63 7.69
N ILE A 82 -7.99 -6.62 6.84
CA ILE A 82 -7.09 -5.49 7.08
C ILE A 82 -7.59 -4.68 8.28
N PHE A 83 -8.90 -4.39 8.34
CA PHE A 83 -9.49 -3.66 9.46
C PHE A 83 -9.37 -4.41 10.79
N SER A 84 -9.65 -5.72 10.80
CA SER A 84 -9.48 -6.56 12.00
C SER A 84 -8.06 -6.49 12.52
N ALA A 85 -7.06 -6.68 11.65
CA ALA A 85 -5.66 -6.63 12.07
C ALA A 85 -5.24 -5.24 12.60
N LEU A 86 -5.73 -4.15 11.99
CA LEU A 86 -5.48 -2.79 12.48
C LEU A 86 -6.06 -2.58 13.88
N LEU A 87 -7.30 -3.04 14.12
CA LEU A 87 -7.98 -2.90 15.41
C LEU A 87 -7.36 -3.79 16.50
N GLU A 88 -7.04 -5.05 16.17
CA GLU A 88 -6.38 -5.99 17.07
C GLU A 88 -5.00 -5.48 17.51
N ALA A 89 -4.24 -4.90 16.58
CA ALA A 89 -2.94 -4.28 16.87
C ALA A 89 -3.05 -2.87 17.50
N ARG A 90 -4.27 -2.38 17.74
CA ARG A 90 -4.57 -1.06 18.34
C ARG A 90 -3.93 0.10 17.59
N PHE A 91 -4.06 0.08 16.26
CA PHE A 91 -3.58 1.17 15.43
C PHE A 91 -4.45 2.42 15.61
N ASP A 92 -3.82 3.60 15.63
CA ASP A 92 -4.50 4.88 15.70
C ASP A 92 -4.50 5.60 14.34
N ARG A 93 -5.09 6.80 14.28
CA ARG A 93 -5.20 7.61 13.05
C ARG A 93 -3.85 8.08 12.47
N SER A 94 -2.76 8.00 13.22
CA SER A 94 -1.41 8.36 12.77
C SER A 94 -0.72 7.21 12.04
N CYS A 95 -1.32 6.02 12.00
CA CYS A 95 -0.74 4.87 11.34
C CYS A 95 -0.60 5.08 9.82
N THR A 96 0.29 4.28 9.23
CA THR A 96 0.50 4.24 7.78
C THR A 96 0.32 2.81 7.27
N LEU A 97 -0.52 2.64 6.26
CA LEU A 97 -0.64 1.36 5.55
C LEU A 97 0.37 1.32 4.40
N VAL A 98 1.08 0.21 4.24
CA VAL A 98 2.02 -0.01 3.14
C VAL A 98 1.47 -1.13 2.27
N ALA A 99 1.12 -0.82 1.03
CA ALA A 99 0.67 -1.79 0.05
C ALA A 99 1.88 -2.41 -0.66
N LEU A 100 2.23 -3.66 -0.30
CA LEU A 100 3.33 -4.41 -0.90
C LEU A 100 2.77 -5.49 -1.82
N GLY A 101 2.72 -5.23 -3.13
CA GLY A 101 2.21 -6.19 -4.11
C GLY A 101 1.74 -5.56 -5.42
N GLY A 102 1.01 -6.34 -6.22
CA GLY A 102 0.37 -5.86 -7.45
C GLY A 102 -0.84 -4.95 -7.22
N GLY A 103 -1.54 -4.60 -8.30
CA GLY A 103 -2.68 -3.66 -8.27
C GLY A 103 -3.84 -4.11 -7.37
N VAL A 104 -4.04 -5.43 -7.22
CA VAL A 104 -5.06 -6.01 -6.33
C VAL A 104 -4.81 -5.64 -4.86
N VAL A 105 -3.57 -5.84 -4.39
CA VAL A 105 -3.15 -5.45 -3.04
C VAL A 105 -3.18 -3.93 -2.90
N GLY A 106 -2.72 -3.20 -3.92
CA GLY A 106 -2.74 -1.74 -3.97
C GLY A 106 -4.13 -1.15 -3.76
N ASP A 107 -5.12 -1.64 -4.51
CA ASP A 107 -6.50 -1.16 -4.46
C ASP A 107 -7.18 -1.47 -3.12
N MET A 108 -7.04 -2.71 -2.62
CA MET A 108 -7.61 -3.10 -1.33
C MET A 108 -6.99 -2.30 -0.18
N THR A 109 -5.67 -2.15 -0.18
CA THR A 109 -4.94 -1.42 0.87
C THR A 109 -5.26 0.06 0.82
N GLY A 110 -5.30 0.65 -0.37
CA GLY A 110 -5.67 2.05 -0.56
C GLY A 110 -7.10 2.34 -0.09
N PHE A 111 -8.05 1.44 -0.39
CA PHE A 111 -9.43 1.58 0.07
C PHE A 111 -9.56 1.37 1.59
N ALA A 112 -8.81 0.42 2.15
CA ALA A 112 -8.71 0.24 3.59
C ALA A 112 -8.15 1.50 4.27
N ALA A 113 -7.09 2.09 3.73
CA ALA A 113 -6.50 3.32 4.26
C ALA A 113 -7.45 4.52 4.18
N ALA A 114 -8.24 4.63 3.10
CA ALA A 114 -9.25 5.68 2.96
C ALA A 114 -10.38 5.55 3.99
N SER A 115 -10.71 4.31 4.38
CA SER A 115 -11.88 4.00 5.21
C SER A 115 -11.54 3.94 6.70
N TYR A 116 -10.37 3.39 7.06
CA TYR A 116 -9.97 3.17 8.44
C TYR A 116 -9.85 4.50 9.18
N GLN A 117 -10.57 4.64 10.30
CA GLN A 117 -10.72 5.89 11.05
C GLN A 117 -11.06 7.11 10.18
N ARG A 118 -11.76 6.89 9.05
CA ARG A 118 -12.15 7.90 8.04
C ARG A 118 -10.97 8.50 7.27
N GLY A 119 -9.83 7.81 7.23
CA GLY A 119 -8.68 8.19 6.43
C GLY A 119 -7.39 8.17 7.25
N VAL A 120 -6.45 7.34 6.82
CA VAL A 120 -5.07 7.28 7.31
C VAL A 120 -4.07 7.34 6.14
N SER A 121 -2.80 7.56 6.46
CA SER A 121 -1.75 7.62 5.45
C SER A 121 -1.52 6.25 4.80
N PHE A 122 -1.10 6.25 3.54
CA PHE A 122 -0.75 5.02 2.86
C PHE A 122 0.39 5.22 1.84
N ILE A 123 1.18 4.17 1.61
CA ILE A 123 2.32 4.13 0.67
C ILE A 123 2.15 2.92 -0.25
N GLN A 124 2.55 3.04 -1.51
CA GLN A 124 2.58 1.92 -2.46
C GLN A 124 4.00 1.44 -2.76
N ILE A 125 4.17 0.11 -2.75
CA ILE A 125 5.34 -0.60 -3.26
C ILE A 125 4.82 -1.59 -4.33
N PRO A 126 4.57 -1.12 -5.56
CA PRO A 126 3.99 -1.95 -6.62
C PRO A 126 5.01 -2.95 -7.19
N THR A 127 4.68 -4.25 -7.12
CA THR A 127 5.56 -5.36 -7.55
C THR A 127 5.13 -6.01 -8.87
N THR A 128 4.28 -5.34 -9.67
CA THR A 128 3.98 -5.79 -11.03
C THR A 128 4.13 -4.63 -11.99
N LEU A 129 4.58 -4.90 -13.21
CA LEU A 129 4.73 -3.85 -14.23
C LEU A 129 3.41 -3.09 -14.46
N LEU A 130 2.28 -3.81 -14.44
CA LEU A 130 0.96 -3.19 -14.58
C LEU A 130 0.66 -2.21 -13.44
N SER A 131 0.90 -2.57 -12.18
CA SER A 131 0.66 -1.65 -11.07
C SER A 131 1.67 -0.51 -10.99
N GLN A 132 2.89 -0.72 -11.50
CA GLN A 132 3.93 0.31 -11.58
C GLN A 132 3.56 1.43 -12.57
N VAL A 133 2.85 1.12 -13.65
CA VAL A 133 2.52 2.10 -14.71
C VAL A 133 1.06 2.58 -14.70
N ASP A 134 0.15 1.84 -14.07
CA ASP A 134 -1.29 2.17 -14.04
C ASP A 134 -1.75 2.49 -12.60
N SER A 135 -1.67 1.53 -11.67
CA SER A 135 -2.18 1.69 -10.29
C SER A 135 -1.40 2.70 -9.43
N SER A 136 -0.19 3.08 -9.85
CA SER A 136 0.66 4.07 -9.20
C SER A 136 0.18 5.52 -9.38
N VAL A 137 -0.75 5.75 -10.32
CA VAL A 137 -1.23 7.08 -10.69
C VAL A 137 -2.76 7.15 -10.63
N GLY A 138 -3.30 8.20 -10.00
CA GLY A 138 -4.72 8.55 -10.09
C GLY A 138 -5.54 8.27 -8.84
N GLY A 139 -4.98 7.58 -7.83
CA GLY A 139 -5.58 7.44 -6.50
C GLY A 139 -6.93 6.72 -6.45
N LYS A 140 -7.32 6.04 -7.53
CA LYS A 140 -8.48 5.16 -7.52
C LYS A 140 -8.13 3.94 -6.69
N THR A 141 -8.96 3.62 -5.72
CA THR A 141 -8.82 2.45 -4.85
C THR A 141 -10.18 1.79 -4.75
N GLY A 142 -10.24 0.48 -4.54
CA GLY A 142 -11.54 -0.17 -4.40
C GLY A 142 -11.52 -1.68 -4.45
N VAL A 143 -12.72 -2.24 -4.43
CA VAL A 143 -13.00 -3.66 -4.45
C VAL A 143 -14.13 -3.99 -5.41
N ASN A 144 -14.22 -5.27 -5.74
CA ASN A 144 -15.25 -5.81 -6.59
C ASN A 144 -16.49 -6.16 -5.76
N HIS A 145 -17.64 -6.00 -6.38
CA HIS A 145 -18.89 -6.62 -5.97
C HIS A 145 -19.21 -7.76 -6.94
N VAL A 146 -20.00 -8.76 -6.54
CA VAL A 146 -20.39 -9.88 -7.42
C VAL A 146 -21.09 -9.41 -8.71
N LEU A 147 -21.73 -8.23 -8.66
CA LEU A 147 -22.42 -7.60 -9.78
C LEU A 147 -21.56 -6.63 -10.60
N GLY A 148 -20.32 -6.34 -10.20
CA GLY A 148 -19.50 -5.35 -10.92
C GLY A 148 -18.12 -5.13 -10.32
N LYS A 149 -17.14 -4.96 -11.21
CA LYS A 149 -15.74 -4.70 -10.83
C LYS A 149 -15.52 -3.24 -10.45
N ASN A 150 -14.69 -3.00 -9.43
CA ASN A 150 -14.30 -1.67 -8.95
C ASN A 150 -15.47 -0.72 -8.66
N MET A 151 -16.64 -1.26 -8.29
CA MET A 151 -17.85 -0.47 -8.05
C MET A 151 -17.88 0.15 -6.65
N ILE A 152 -17.04 -0.32 -5.73
CA ILE A 152 -16.99 0.11 -4.34
C ILE A 152 -15.57 0.57 -4.06
N GLY A 153 -15.38 1.84 -3.70
CA GLY A 153 -14.04 2.39 -3.60
C GLY A 153 -13.98 3.82 -3.11
N ALA A 154 -12.78 4.39 -3.15
CA ALA A 154 -12.51 5.77 -2.79
C ALA A 154 -11.39 6.35 -3.66
N PHE A 155 -11.40 7.68 -3.80
CA PHE A 155 -10.25 8.42 -4.31
C PHE A 155 -9.31 8.78 -3.15
N HIS A 156 -8.21 8.06 -3.01
CA HIS A 156 -7.23 8.22 -1.92
C HIS A 156 -5.80 8.15 -2.46
N GLN A 157 -5.06 9.25 -2.30
CA GLN A 157 -3.71 9.36 -2.86
C GLN A 157 -2.67 8.82 -1.87
N PRO A 158 -1.64 8.10 -2.35
CA PRO A 158 -0.53 7.69 -1.50
C PRO A 158 0.32 8.88 -1.07
N LYS A 159 1.14 8.67 -0.03
CA LYS A 159 2.19 9.61 0.39
C LYS A 159 3.42 9.52 -0.49
N CYS A 160 3.75 8.32 -0.95
CA CYS A 160 4.74 8.07 -2.00
C CYS A 160 4.46 6.73 -2.69
N VAL A 161 5.09 6.54 -3.84
CA VAL A 161 5.17 5.26 -4.55
C VAL A 161 6.64 4.89 -4.73
N VAL A 162 7.02 3.68 -4.36
CA VAL A 162 8.40 3.17 -4.51
C VAL A 162 8.40 1.99 -5.49
N ILE A 163 8.89 2.25 -6.71
CA ILE A 163 9.04 1.28 -7.79
C ILE A 163 10.48 0.79 -7.82
N ASP A 164 10.72 -0.33 -7.16
CA ASP A 164 12.00 -1.06 -7.27
C ASP A 164 11.93 -2.06 -8.42
N VAL A 165 12.80 -1.91 -9.42
CA VAL A 165 12.81 -2.78 -10.61
C VAL A 165 13.36 -4.18 -10.34
N ASP A 166 13.94 -4.41 -9.15
CA ASP A 166 14.34 -5.76 -8.70
C ASP A 166 13.16 -6.56 -8.09
N THR A 167 11.97 -5.95 -7.97
CA THR A 167 10.75 -6.57 -7.40
C THR A 167 9.75 -7.05 -8.43
#